data_AF-A0AAW9PT98-F1
#
_entry.id   AF-A0AAW9PT98-F1
#
_cell.length_a   1.000
_cell.length_b   1.000
_cell.length_c   1.000
_cell.angle_alpha   90.00
_cell.angle_beta   90.00
_cell.angle_gamma   90.00
#
_symmetry.space_group_name_H-M   'P 1'
#
loop_
_entity.id
_entity.type
_entity.pdbx_description
1 polymer ?
#
loop_
_entity_poly.entity_id
_entity_poly.type
_entity_poly.pdbx_seq_one_letter_code
_entity_poly.pdbx_strand_id
1 'polypeptide(L)'
;MGAIYKGLQFKTALEARWAAFFDLAGWEWHVNPVCVGDWSPDFWVSFPCSHSECGSHTLLISVLPIDNIEDYNNHPSLKHAFTIQEDPQRIHEGVEAGAAFGSSPEVTTWVSAHGSGGGTHNVPFFVPGAGELWLRAEKRVLRQSV
;
A
#
# COMPACT_ATOMS: atom_id res chain seq x y z
N MET A 1 13.74 -5.71 -12.28
CA MET A 1 13.15 -6.42 -13.43
C MET A 1 11.64 -6.30 -13.32
N GLY A 2 10.96 -5.90 -14.40
CA GLY A 2 9.51 -5.69 -14.41
C GLY A 2 8.73 -7.01 -14.40
N ALA A 3 7.43 -6.91 -14.22
CA ALA A 3 6.53 -8.06 -14.27
C ALA A 3 5.13 -7.68 -14.74
N ILE A 4 4.37 -8.68 -15.17
CA ILE A 4 3.00 -8.52 -15.65
C ILE A 4 2.04 -9.17 -14.64
N TYR A 5 0.99 -8.43 -14.29
CA TYR A 5 -0.13 -8.95 -13.52
C TYR A 5 -1.45 -8.38 -14.05
N LYS A 6 -2.45 -9.23 -14.28
CA LYS A 6 -3.76 -8.88 -14.89
C LYS A 6 -3.66 -8.02 -16.17
N GLY A 7 -2.64 -8.27 -16.99
CA GLY A 7 -2.41 -7.53 -18.25
C GLY A 7 -1.78 -6.14 -18.07
N LEU A 8 -1.53 -5.70 -16.82
CA LEU A 8 -0.78 -4.48 -16.52
C LEU A 8 0.70 -4.80 -16.37
N GLN A 9 1.55 -3.92 -16.90
CA GLN A 9 2.99 -4.02 -16.76
C GLN A 9 3.48 -3.09 -15.64
N PHE A 10 4.17 -3.69 -14.66
CA PHE A 10 4.70 -3.00 -13.50
C PHE A 10 6.19 -2.73 -13.65
N LYS A 11 6.67 -1.65 -13.00
CA LYS A 11 8.09 -1.26 -13.00
C LYS A 11 8.94 -2.33 -12.34
N THR A 12 8.40 -2.95 -11.29
CA THR A 12 9.06 -4.01 -10.53
C THR A 12 8.17 -5.23 -10.34
N ALA A 13 8.80 -6.40 -10.19
CA ALA A 13 8.10 -7.62 -9.78
C ALA A 13 7.48 -7.49 -8.37
N LEU A 14 8.03 -6.63 -7.52
CA LEU A 14 7.52 -6.38 -6.18
C LEU A 14 6.18 -5.63 -6.22
N GLU A 15 6.07 -4.57 -7.03
CA GLU A 15 4.80 -3.88 -7.25
C GLU A 15 3.72 -4.84 -7.80
N ALA A 16 4.06 -5.65 -8.80
CA ALA A 16 3.13 -6.63 -9.36
C ALA A 16 2.66 -7.66 -8.31
N ARG A 17 3.54 -8.04 -7.39
CA ARG A 17 3.20 -8.97 -6.30
C ARG A 17 2.28 -8.30 -5.28
N TRP A 18 2.51 -7.03 -4.94
CA TRP A 18 1.60 -6.26 -4.10
C TRP A 18 0.22 -6.11 -4.73
N ALA A 19 0.13 -5.80 -6.02
CA ALA A 19 -1.14 -5.79 -6.75
C ALA A 19 -1.87 -7.14 -6.64
N ALA A 20 -1.15 -8.26 -6.83
CA ALA A 20 -1.72 -9.59 -6.69
C ALA A 20 -2.12 -9.94 -5.24
N PHE A 21 -1.42 -9.38 -4.25
CA PHE A 21 -1.76 -9.50 -2.84
C PHE A 21 -3.04 -8.74 -2.51
N PHE A 22 -3.19 -7.49 -2.98
CA PHE A 22 -4.40 -6.69 -2.76
C PHE A 22 -5.64 -7.43 -3.27
N ASP A 23 -5.58 -7.99 -4.48
CA ASP A 23 -6.65 -8.83 -5.02
C ASP A 23 -6.96 -10.06 -4.16
N LEU A 24 -5.94 -10.70 -3.58
CA LEU A 24 -6.11 -11.86 -2.70
C LEU A 24 -6.70 -11.48 -1.33
N ALA A 25 -6.36 -10.29 -0.82
CA ALA A 25 -6.87 -9.73 0.42
C ALA A 25 -8.26 -9.10 0.25
N GLY A 26 -8.78 -9.00 -0.98
CA GLY A 26 -10.06 -8.36 -1.27
C GLY A 26 -10.00 -6.83 -1.18
N TRP A 27 -8.82 -6.25 -1.38
CA TRP A 27 -8.58 -4.81 -1.37
C TRP A 27 -8.69 -4.25 -2.80
N GLU A 28 -9.35 -3.11 -2.94
CA GLU A 28 -9.38 -2.37 -4.20
C GLU A 28 -8.06 -1.62 -4.38
N TRP A 29 -7.54 -1.58 -5.60
CA TRP A 29 -6.28 -0.89 -5.89
C TRP A 29 -6.27 -0.27 -7.28
N HIS A 30 -5.59 0.87 -7.39
CA HIS A 30 -5.31 1.57 -8.65
C HIS A 30 -3.81 1.93 -8.69
N VAL A 31 -3.20 1.88 -9.86
CA VAL A 31 -1.78 2.24 -10.07
C VAL A 31 -1.62 3.68 -10.50
N ASN A 32 -0.45 4.24 -10.24
CA ASN A 32 -0.05 5.59 -10.66
C ASN A 32 -1.08 6.68 -10.27
N PRO A 33 -1.45 6.78 -8.98
CA PRO A 33 -2.24 7.90 -8.51
C PRO A 33 -1.52 9.24 -8.76
N VAL A 34 -2.28 10.33 -8.66
CA VAL A 34 -1.71 11.69 -8.75
C VAL A 34 -0.63 11.89 -7.68
N CYS A 35 0.43 12.63 -8.03
CA CYS A 35 1.52 12.94 -7.10
C CYS A 35 1.05 13.86 -5.97
N VAL A 36 1.69 13.72 -4.81
CA VAL A 36 1.52 14.56 -3.63
C VAL A 36 2.83 15.32 -3.40
N GLY A 37 2.87 16.61 -3.70
CA GLY A 37 4.11 17.39 -3.58
C GLY A 37 5.27 16.79 -4.38
N ASP A 38 6.35 16.41 -3.68
CA ASP A 38 7.54 15.74 -4.24
C ASP A 38 7.44 14.20 -4.27
N TRP A 39 6.33 13.64 -3.80
CA TRP A 39 6.08 12.22 -3.70
C TRP A 39 5.18 11.70 -4.83
N SER A 40 5.62 10.63 -5.48
CA SER A 40 4.85 9.90 -6.49
C SER A 40 4.48 8.51 -5.93
N PRO A 41 3.24 8.31 -5.43
CA PRO A 41 2.83 7.03 -4.89
C PRO A 41 2.69 5.98 -6.00
N ASP A 42 2.92 4.71 -5.66
CA ASP A 42 2.79 3.58 -6.59
C ASP A 42 1.34 3.11 -6.69
N PHE A 43 0.62 3.10 -5.57
CA PHE A 43 -0.77 2.65 -5.50
C PHE A 43 -1.66 3.59 -4.72
N TRP A 44 -2.91 3.68 -5.14
CA TRP A 44 -4.05 3.98 -4.27
C TRP A 44 -4.70 2.67 -3.88
N VAL A 45 -5.02 2.47 -2.61
CA VAL A 45 -5.63 1.23 -2.11
C VAL A 45 -6.76 1.54 -1.15
N SER A 46 -7.88 0.85 -1.29
CA SER A 46 -9.00 0.91 -0.36
C SER A 46 -9.42 -0.47 0.13
N PHE A 47 -9.73 -0.59 1.41
CA PHE A 47 -10.09 -1.86 2.02
C PHE A 47 -11.13 -1.70 3.13
N PRO A 48 -12.02 -2.70 3.31
CA PRO A 48 -13.07 -2.62 4.31
C PRO A 48 -12.52 -2.70 5.74
N CYS A 49 -13.19 -2.00 6.65
CA CYS A 49 -12.96 -2.08 8.08
C CYS A 49 -14.24 -2.51 8.78
N SER A 50 -14.16 -3.50 9.67
CA SER A 50 -15.32 -4.01 10.40
C SER A 50 -15.73 -3.12 11.59
N HIS A 51 -14.92 -2.12 11.95
CA HIS A 51 -15.29 -1.14 12.97
C HIS A 51 -16.37 -0.21 12.45
N SER A 52 -17.45 -0.07 13.23
CA SER A 52 -18.62 0.75 12.88
C SER A 52 -18.28 2.23 12.63
N GLU A 53 -17.13 2.67 13.11
CA GLU A 53 -16.66 4.06 13.06
C GLU A 53 -15.87 4.39 11.78
N CYS A 54 -15.41 3.37 11.04
CA CYS A 54 -14.49 3.55 9.92
C CYS A 54 -15.08 3.12 8.57
N GLY A 55 -15.77 1.98 8.51
CA GLY A 55 -16.35 1.44 7.26
C GLY A 55 -15.32 0.94 6.25
N SER A 56 -14.43 1.80 5.77
CA SER A 56 -13.33 1.49 4.86
C SER A 56 -12.15 2.42 5.10
N HIS A 57 -10.95 1.94 4.85
CA HIS A 57 -9.72 2.71 4.89
C HIS A 57 -9.17 2.94 3.49
N THR A 58 -8.47 4.05 3.29
CA THR A 58 -7.89 4.41 1.99
C THR A 58 -6.48 4.96 2.15
N LEU A 59 -5.52 4.40 1.41
CA LEU A 59 -4.10 4.71 1.49
C LEU A 59 -3.50 5.08 0.13
N LEU A 60 -2.51 5.96 0.15
CA LEU A 60 -1.52 6.08 -0.91
C LEU A 60 -0.25 5.32 -0.49
N ILE A 61 0.26 4.46 -1.35
CA ILE A 61 1.31 3.50 -0.99
C ILE A 61 2.55 3.74 -1.85
N SER A 62 3.72 3.71 -1.21
CA SER A 62 5.00 3.48 -1.90
C SER A 62 5.50 2.06 -1.67
N VAL A 63 5.93 1.40 -2.74
CA VAL A 63 6.54 0.07 -2.72
C VAL A 63 8.04 0.20 -2.88
N LEU A 64 8.79 -0.26 -1.87
CA LEU A 64 10.23 -0.17 -1.82
C LEU A 64 10.83 -1.56 -1.57
N PRO A 65 11.96 -1.93 -2.21
CA PRO A 65 12.62 -3.20 -1.99
C PRO A 65 13.43 -3.17 -0.68
N ILE A 66 12.71 -3.04 0.42
CA ILE A 66 13.23 -2.87 1.77
C ILE A 66 12.76 -4.04 2.63
N ASP A 67 13.69 -4.56 3.44
CA ASP A 67 13.46 -5.73 4.28
C ASP A 67 13.33 -5.38 5.78
N ASN A 68 13.64 -4.13 6.20
CA ASN A 68 13.48 -3.65 7.58
C ASN A 68 12.66 -2.35 7.63
N ILE A 69 11.79 -2.21 8.62
CA ILE A 69 10.92 -1.03 8.75
C ILE A 69 11.74 0.24 9.00
N GLU A 70 12.87 0.17 9.71
CA GLU A 70 13.70 1.34 10.00
C GLU A 70 14.31 1.96 8.73
N ASP A 71 14.44 1.18 7.64
CA ASP A 71 15.01 1.67 6.40
C ASP A 71 14.05 2.60 5.64
N TYR A 72 12.79 2.73 6.08
CA TYR A 72 11.86 3.75 5.56
C TYR A 72 12.14 5.16 6.06
N ASN A 73 13.10 5.34 6.98
CA ASN A 73 13.34 6.61 7.62
C ASN A 73 13.34 7.79 6.64
N ASN A 74 12.48 8.77 6.91
CA ASN A 74 12.27 9.99 6.12
C ASN A 74 11.67 9.80 4.71
N HIS A 75 11.18 8.62 4.36
CA HIS A 75 10.49 8.43 3.08
C HIS A 75 9.24 9.33 3.02
N PRO A 76 9.00 10.07 1.92
CA PRO A 76 7.90 11.03 1.83
C PRO A 76 6.53 10.47 2.15
N SER A 77 6.26 9.20 1.81
CA SER A 77 4.99 8.54 2.14
C SER A 77 4.63 8.60 3.62
N LEU A 78 5.61 8.58 4.52
CA LEU A 78 5.38 8.59 5.97
C LEU A 78 5.16 10.00 6.55
N LYS A 79 5.28 11.06 5.76
CA LYS A 79 4.93 12.43 6.18
C LYS A 79 3.41 12.65 6.26
N HIS A 80 2.63 11.79 5.63
CA HIS A 80 1.19 11.94 5.46
C HIS A 80 0.41 11.08 6.45
N ALA A 81 0.63 11.31 7.75
CA ALA A 81 -0.13 10.65 8.82
C ALA A 81 -1.50 11.32 9.02
N PHE A 82 -2.55 10.52 9.13
CA PHE A 82 -3.95 10.94 9.34
C PHE A 82 -4.62 11.80 8.23
N THR A 83 -3.85 12.29 7.27
CA THR A 83 -4.36 12.93 6.05
C THR A 83 -3.24 13.04 5.02
N ILE A 84 -3.61 13.15 3.75
CA ILE A 84 -2.68 13.63 2.71
C ILE A 84 -2.46 15.13 2.93
N GLN A 85 -1.18 15.50 3.03
CA GLN A 85 -0.72 16.88 3.14
C GLN A 85 -0.32 17.35 1.74
N GLU A 86 -0.24 18.66 1.51
CA GLU A 86 0.21 19.22 0.22
C GLU A 86 -0.70 18.87 -0.98
N ASP A 87 -2.00 18.77 -0.74
CA ASP A 87 -3.04 18.55 -1.76
C ASP A 87 -3.99 19.77 -1.88
N PRO A 88 -3.53 20.90 -2.46
CA PRO A 88 -4.32 22.12 -2.55
C PRO A 88 -5.56 21.99 -3.45
N GLN A 89 -5.55 20.99 -4.34
CA GLN A 89 -6.65 20.71 -5.27
C GLN A 89 -7.64 19.69 -4.69
N ARG A 90 -7.37 19.14 -3.50
CA ARG A 90 -8.19 18.13 -2.82
C ARG A 90 -8.44 16.89 -3.67
N ILE A 91 -7.47 16.51 -4.49
CA ILE A 91 -7.55 15.33 -5.38
C ILE A 91 -7.59 14.03 -4.56
N HIS A 92 -6.95 14.04 -3.41
CA HIS A 92 -6.84 12.92 -2.48
C HIS A 92 -7.81 13.05 -1.31
N GLU A 93 -8.92 13.79 -1.49
CA GLU A 93 -10.00 13.83 -0.50
C GLU A 93 -10.49 12.41 -0.19
N GLY A 94 -10.54 12.07 1.11
CA GLY A 94 -10.92 10.74 1.58
C GLY A 94 -9.77 9.73 1.68
N VAL A 95 -8.54 10.09 1.26
CA VAL A 95 -7.34 9.30 1.58
C VAL A 95 -6.87 9.63 3.00
N GLU A 96 -6.70 8.60 3.81
CA GLU A 96 -6.44 8.75 5.24
C GLU A 96 -4.95 8.84 5.57
N ALA A 97 -4.09 8.20 4.79
CA ALA A 97 -2.66 8.24 5.04
C ALA A 97 -1.83 7.86 3.82
N GLY A 98 -0.58 8.32 3.85
CA GLY A 98 0.49 7.69 3.10
C GLY A 98 1.07 6.49 3.85
N ALA A 99 1.52 5.49 3.09
CA ALA A 99 2.04 4.23 3.60
C ALA A 99 3.30 3.78 2.87
N ALA A 100 4.15 3.04 3.56
CA ALA A 100 5.35 2.41 3.00
C ALA A 100 5.23 0.89 3.06
N PHE A 101 5.45 0.25 1.91
CA PHE A 101 5.29 -1.19 1.72
C PHE A 101 6.59 -1.79 1.20
N GLY A 102 7.02 -2.89 1.83
CA GLY A 102 8.36 -3.46 1.66
C GLY A 102 8.37 -4.72 0.84
N SER A 103 9.42 -5.52 1.04
CA SER A 103 9.57 -6.84 0.43
C SER A 103 8.61 -7.90 1.00
N SER A 104 7.87 -7.60 2.07
CA SER A 104 6.90 -8.51 2.67
C SER A 104 5.80 -7.78 3.45
N PRO A 105 4.68 -8.46 3.79
CA PRO A 105 3.63 -7.87 4.64
C PRO A 105 4.09 -7.40 6.00
N GLU A 106 5.07 -8.07 6.61
CA GLU A 106 5.63 -7.68 7.91
C GLU A 106 6.42 -6.38 7.83
N VAL A 107 6.90 -6.02 6.65
CA VAL A 107 7.64 -4.79 6.38
C VAL A 107 6.68 -3.81 5.71
N THR A 108 5.66 -3.41 6.44
CA THR A 108 4.69 -2.39 6.01
C THR A 108 4.38 -1.48 7.17
N THR A 109 4.19 -0.18 6.91
CA THR A 109 3.86 0.78 7.96
C THR A 109 3.12 1.99 7.43
N TRP A 110 2.15 2.47 8.23
CA TRP A 110 1.49 3.77 8.08
C TRP A 110 0.89 4.20 9.41
N VAL A 111 0.52 5.48 9.50
CA VAL A 111 -0.13 6.05 10.68
C VAL A 111 -1.48 6.64 10.30
N SER A 112 -2.55 6.11 10.88
CA SER A 112 -3.92 6.54 10.58
C SER A 112 -4.86 6.37 11.77
N ALA A 113 -6.03 7.00 11.68
CA ALA A 113 -7.13 6.79 12.61
C ALA A 113 -7.75 5.41 12.37
N HIS A 114 -8.10 4.71 13.45
CA HIS A 114 -8.72 3.40 13.38
C HIS A 114 -9.51 3.12 14.67
N GLY A 115 -10.81 2.87 14.53
CA GLY A 115 -11.75 2.82 15.64
C GLY A 115 -11.84 4.14 16.40
N SER A 116 -11.96 4.09 17.73
CA SER A 116 -12.01 5.27 18.60
C SER A 116 -10.65 5.95 18.84
N GLY A 117 -9.62 5.59 18.08
CA GLY A 117 -8.25 6.06 18.27
C GLY A 117 -7.45 6.15 16.98
N GLY A 118 -6.12 6.17 17.13
CA GLY A 118 -5.18 6.19 16.02
C GLY A 118 -3.87 5.52 16.41
N GLY A 119 -3.07 5.14 15.43
CA GLY A 119 -1.82 4.45 15.70
C GLY A 119 -1.05 4.10 14.45
N THR A 120 0.07 3.42 14.68
CA THR A 120 0.86 2.79 13.63
C THR A 120 0.28 1.44 13.30
N HIS A 121 0.14 1.18 12.02
CA HIS A 121 -0.53 0.00 11.47
C HIS A 121 0.33 -0.70 10.44
N ASN A 122 0.03 -1.97 10.18
CA ASN A 122 0.68 -2.78 9.16
C ASN A 122 -0.32 -3.75 8.52
N VAL A 123 0.07 -4.39 7.41
CA VAL A 123 -0.79 -5.34 6.68
C VAL A 123 -1.24 -6.53 7.53
N PRO A 124 -0.38 -7.21 8.33
CA PRO A 124 -0.81 -8.33 9.18
C PRO A 124 -1.93 -8.00 10.16
N PHE A 125 -2.02 -6.75 10.62
CA PHE A 125 -3.12 -6.30 11.48
C PHE A 125 -4.48 -6.36 10.77
N PHE A 126 -4.55 -5.99 9.48
CA PHE A 126 -5.79 -5.96 8.69
C PHE A 126 -6.06 -7.25 7.91
N VAL A 127 -5.02 -8.04 7.65
CA VAL A 127 -5.11 -9.25 6.82
C VAL A 127 -4.56 -10.44 7.60
N PRO A 128 -5.39 -11.12 8.41
CA PRO A 128 -5.00 -12.37 9.06
C PRO A 128 -4.49 -13.38 8.02
N GLY A 129 -3.31 -13.95 8.25
CA GLY A 129 -2.68 -14.88 7.31
C GLY A 129 -1.99 -14.20 6.11
N ALA A 130 -1.63 -12.91 6.21
CA ALA A 130 -0.94 -12.16 5.15
C ALA A 130 0.26 -12.90 4.56
N GLY A 131 1.06 -13.61 5.37
CA GLY A 131 2.19 -14.40 4.88
C GLY A 131 1.80 -15.48 3.86
N GLU A 132 0.69 -16.19 4.07
CA GLU A 132 0.21 -17.20 3.12
C GLU A 132 -0.29 -16.55 1.82
N LEU A 133 -1.05 -15.45 1.94
CA LEU A 133 -1.49 -14.69 0.77
C LEU A 133 -0.30 -14.14 -0.02
N TRP A 134 0.76 -13.70 0.66
CA TRP A 134 1.98 -13.21 0.01
C TRP A 134 2.68 -14.29 -0.81
N LEU A 135 2.76 -15.52 -0.30
CA LEU A 135 3.30 -16.67 -1.04
C LEU A 135 2.42 -17.02 -2.26
N ARG A 136 1.10 -16.89 -2.12
CA ARG A 136 0.16 -17.11 -3.23
C ARG A 136 0.24 -16.00 -4.29
N ALA A 137 0.44 -14.75 -3.86
CA ALA A 137 0.56 -13.59 -4.74
C ALA A 137 1.75 -13.74 -5.71
N GLU A 138 2.89 -14.22 -5.22
CA GLU A 138 4.08 -14.45 -6.05
C GLU A 138 3.82 -15.37 -7.24
N LYS A 139 3.02 -16.42 -7.04
CA LYS A 139 2.67 -17.39 -8.09
C LYS A 139 1.74 -16.81 -9.16
N ARG A 140 1.17 -15.62 -8.95
CA ARG A 140 0.26 -14.95 -9.89
C ARG A 140 0.97 -13.94 -10.79
N VAL A 141 2.23 -13.66 -10.54
CA VAL A 141 3.01 -12.64 -11.26
C VAL A 141 3.86 -13.29 -12.34
N LEU A 142 3.75 -12.80 -13.57
CA LEU A 142 4.60 -13.22 -14.68
C LEU A 142 5.83 -12.34 -14.74
N ARG A 143 6.97 -12.88 -14.28
CA ARG A 143 8.26 -12.19 -14.38
C ARG A 143 8.70 -12.19 -15.84
N GLN A 144 9.16 -11.03 -16.31
CA GLN A 144 9.77 -10.94 -17.64
C GLN A 144 11.20 -11.47 -17.55
N SER A 145 11.53 -12.47 -18.36
CA SER A 145 12.92 -12.89 -18.57
C SER A 145 13.61 -11.89 -19.49
N VAL A 146 14.89 -11.59 -19.21
CA VAL A 146 15.77 -10.84 -20.12
C VAL A 146 16.13 -11.71 -21.31
#